data_AF-A0A955NHY8-F1
#
_entry.id   AF-A0A955NHY8-F1
#
_cell.length_a   1.000
_cell.length_b   1.000
_cell.length_c   1.000
_cell.angle_alpha   90.00
_cell.angle_beta   90.00
_cell.angle_gamma   90.00
#
_symmetry.space_group_name_H-M   'P 1'
#
loop_
_entity.id
_entity.type
_entity.pdbx_description
1 polymer ?
#
loop_
_entity_poly.entity_id
_entity_poly.type
_entity_poly.pdbx_seq_one_letter_code
_entity_poly.pdbx_strand_id
1 'polypeptide(L)'
;MKRHYLAASIFLVLGTSLPIDSAHAATLYVRQGSSGSGTSWNDAFGNPNDALAAAIAGDEIWVASGTYIPGSQRTDSFYLKDGVE
;
A
#
# COMPACT_ATOMS: atom_id res chain seq x y z
N MET A 1 64.62 -5.01 -18.50
CA MET A 1 64.74 -6.46 -18.26
C MET A 1 63.43 -6.94 -17.64
N LYS A 2 62.84 -8.01 -18.20
CA LYS A 2 61.55 -8.61 -17.83
C LYS A 2 61.60 -9.32 -16.46
N ARG A 3 60.47 -9.32 -15.72
CA ARG A 3 59.91 -10.40 -14.87
C ARG A 3 58.70 -9.87 -14.08
N HIS A 4 57.43 -10.11 -14.46
CA HIS A 4 56.55 -11.29 -14.28
C HIS A 4 55.54 -11.14 -13.12
N TYR A 5 54.27 -11.46 -13.43
CA TYR A 5 52.98 -11.07 -12.82
C TYR A 5 52.59 -11.79 -11.52
N LEU A 6 51.62 -11.25 -10.75
CA LEU A 6 50.64 -12.02 -9.97
C LEU A 6 49.34 -11.22 -9.73
N ALA A 7 48.22 -11.95 -9.76
CA ALA A 7 46.84 -11.52 -9.95
C ALA A 7 46.23 -10.69 -8.81
N ALA A 8 45.25 -9.83 -9.13
CA ALA A 8 44.26 -9.34 -8.17
C ALA A 8 42.92 -9.07 -8.87
N SER A 9 42.08 -10.10 -8.82
CA SER A 9 40.63 -10.08 -8.59
C SER A 9 39.75 -9.05 -9.31
N ILE A 10 38.98 -9.57 -10.27
CA ILE A 10 37.71 -9.02 -10.74
C ILE A 10 36.76 -8.85 -9.55
N PHE A 11 36.33 -7.62 -9.28
CA PHE A 11 35.07 -7.36 -8.59
C PHE A 11 34.12 -6.71 -9.60
N LEU A 12 33.42 -7.55 -10.35
CA LEU A 12 32.23 -7.14 -11.09
C LEU A 12 31.04 -7.29 -10.15
N VAL A 13 30.81 -6.30 -9.30
CA VAL A 13 29.49 -6.10 -8.71
C VAL A 13 28.74 -5.20 -9.68
N LEU A 14 28.00 -5.80 -10.63
CA LEU A 14 26.92 -5.07 -11.29
C LEU A 14 25.91 -4.73 -10.18
N GLY A 15 25.99 -3.50 -9.68
CA GLY A 15 24.97 -2.93 -8.81
C GLY A 15 23.68 -2.80 -9.59
N THR A 16 22.92 -3.89 -9.68
CA THR A 16 21.50 -3.78 -10.00
C THR A 16 20.87 -3.11 -8.79
N SER A 17 20.69 -1.79 -8.87
CA SER A 17 19.79 -1.06 -8.00
C SER A 17 18.43 -1.73 -8.13
N LEU A 18 18.08 -2.61 -7.20
CA LEU A 18 16.68 -2.92 -6.97
C LEU A 18 16.05 -1.60 -6.55
N PRO A 19 15.00 -1.10 -7.23
CA PRO A 19 14.21 -0.05 -6.63
C PRO A 19 13.68 -0.63 -5.32
N ILE A 20 14.18 -0.11 -4.20
CA ILE A 20 13.54 -0.31 -2.91
C ILE A 20 12.29 0.56 -3.03
N ASP A 21 11.19 -0.03 -3.51
CA ASP A 21 9.89 0.60 -3.42
C ASP A 21 9.65 0.77 -1.92
N SER A 22 9.91 1.99 -1.45
CA SER A 22 9.62 2.33 -0.07
C SER A 22 8.11 2.29 0.00
N ALA A 23 7.56 1.21 0.56
CA ALA A 23 6.13 1.08 0.80
C ALA A 23 5.70 2.27 1.65
N HIS A 24 5.26 3.34 0.98
CA HIS A 24 4.78 4.53 1.63
C HIS A 24 3.34 4.23 2.04
N ALA A 25 3.08 4.31 3.34
CA ALA A 25 1.74 4.28 3.91
C ALA A 25 0.81 5.20 3.11
N ALA A 26 -0.20 4.65 2.45
CA ALA A 26 -1.18 5.43 1.72
C ALA A 26 -2.37 5.77 2.62
N THR A 27 -2.87 7.00 2.50
CA THR A 27 -4.16 7.37 3.10
C THR A 27 -5.28 7.12 2.08
N LEU A 28 -6.19 6.20 2.39
CA LEU A 28 -7.37 5.90 1.60
C LEU A 28 -8.60 6.60 2.18
N TYR A 29 -9.35 7.28 1.32
CA TYR A 29 -10.52 8.07 1.73
C TYR A 29 -11.83 7.34 1.41
N VAL A 30 -12.77 7.35 2.36
CA VAL A 30 -14.11 6.76 2.21
C VAL A 30 -15.18 7.80 2.44
N ARG A 31 -16.08 7.99 1.47
CA ARG A 31 -17.22 8.91 1.57
C ARG A 31 -18.46 8.29 0.92
N GLN A 32 -19.55 8.23 1.68
CA GLN A 32 -20.83 7.74 1.17
C GLN A 32 -21.28 8.53 -0.06
N GLY A 33 -21.72 7.81 -1.10
CA GLY A 33 -22.15 8.40 -2.37
C GLY A 33 -21.03 8.70 -3.36
N SER A 34 -19.78 8.44 -3.01
CA SER A 34 -18.65 8.47 -3.93
C SER A 34 -18.46 7.13 -4.66
N SER A 35 -17.70 7.15 -5.76
CA SER A 35 -17.37 5.96 -6.57
C SER A 35 -15.93 6.04 -7.10
N GLY A 36 -15.07 6.77 -6.40
CA GLY A 36 -13.69 7.05 -6.78
C GLY A 36 -12.72 5.95 -6.36
N SER A 37 -11.43 6.25 -6.48
CA SER A 37 -10.33 5.30 -6.22
C SER A 37 -9.72 5.37 -4.82
N GLY A 38 -10.24 6.24 -3.95
CA GLY A 38 -9.79 6.42 -2.58
C GLY A 38 -8.59 7.35 -2.40
N THR A 39 -8.11 8.04 -3.44
CA THR A 39 -6.87 8.85 -3.37
C THR A 39 -7.04 10.23 -2.74
N SER A 40 -8.28 10.70 -2.57
CA SER A 40 -8.62 11.97 -1.92
C SER A 40 -10.09 12.01 -1.50
N TRP A 41 -10.51 13.00 -0.72
CA TRP A 41 -11.93 13.21 -0.40
C TRP A 41 -12.83 13.42 -1.62
N ASN A 42 -12.31 14.00 -2.71
CA ASN A 42 -13.07 14.22 -3.93
C ASN A 42 -13.15 12.96 -4.81
N ASP A 43 -12.20 12.05 -4.64
CA ASP A 43 -12.10 10.78 -5.35
C ASP A 43 -12.16 9.59 -4.38
N ALA A 44 -13.02 9.67 -3.37
CA ALA A 44 -13.10 8.68 -2.30
C ALA A 44 -13.79 7.38 -2.74
N PHE A 45 -13.49 6.28 -2.08
CA PHE A 45 -14.31 5.07 -2.15
C PHE A 45 -15.71 5.33 -1.60
N GLY A 46 -16.72 4.64 -2.14
CA GLY A 46 -18.10 4.78 -1.70
C GLY A 46 -18.40 4.12 -0.35
N ASN A 47 -17.61 3.11 0.03
CA ASN A 47 -17.80 2.34 1.27
C ASN A 47 -16.47 1.79 1.82
N PRO A 48 -16.41 1.41 3.12
CA PRO A 48 -15.20 0.91 3.74
C PRO A 48 -14.74 -0.46 3.23
N ASN A 49 -15.62 -1.31 2.70
CA ASN A 49 -15.21 -2.63 2.21
C ASN A 49 -14.31 -2.51 0.97
N ASP A 50 -14.58 -1.55 0.09
CA ASP A 50 -13.73 -1.29 -1.08
C ASP A 50 -12.34 -0.77 -0.66
N ALA A 51 -12.30 0.15 0.31
CA ALA A 51 -11.04 0.65 0.85
C ALA A 51 -10.26 -0.45 1.57
N LEU A 52 -10.91 -1.26 2.40
CA LEU A 52 -10.31 -2.41 3.07
C LEU A 52 -9.80 -3.44 2.06
N ALA A 53 -10.49 -3.64 0.94
CA ALA A 53 -10.04 -4.54 -0.12
C ALA A 53 -8.76 -4.02 -0.80
N ALA A 54 -8.66 -2.70 -1.02
CA ALA A 54 -7.50 -2.04 -1.63
C ALA A 54 -6.29 -1.89 -0.67
N ALA A 55 -6.54 -1.67 0.61
CA ALA A 55 -5.52 -1.38 1.61
C ALA A 55 -4.52 -2.53 1.80
N ILE A 56 -3.26 -2.17 2.01
CA ILE A 56 -2.17 -3.06 2.43
C ILE A 56 -1.62 -2.61 3.78
N ALA A 57 -0.82 -3.47 4.42
CA ALA A 57 -0.20 -3.13 5.70
C ALA A 57 0.62 -1.83 5.60
N GLY A 58 0.36 -0.91 6.52
CA GLY A 58 0.88 0.45 6.57
C GLY A 58 -0.12 1.52 6.11
N ASP A 59 -1.19 1.15 5.40
CA ASP A 59 -2.19 2.13 4.94
C ASP A 59 -3.13 2.58 6.07
N GLU A 60 -3.60 3.81 5.96
CA GLU A 60 -4.64 4.38 6.81
C GLU A 60 -5.96 4.54 6.03
N ILE A 61 -7.10 4.25 6.65
CA ILE A 61 -8.43 4.45 6.06
C ILE A 61 -9.17 5.56 6.78
N TRP A 62 -9.31 6.71 6.11
CA TRP A 62 -10.02 7.87 6.61
C TRP A 62 -11.46 7.88 6.12
N VAL A 63 -12.39 7.70 7.06
CA VAL A 63 -13.83 7.60 6.77
C VAL A 63 -14.53 8.90 7.12
N ALA A 64 -15.26 9.49 6.15
CA ALA A 64 -16.09 10.65 6.40
C ALA A 64 -17.22 10.31 7.40
N SER A 65 -17.76 11.32 8.09
CA SER A 65 -18.96 11.11 8.91
C SER A 65 -20.11 10.57 8.05
N GLY A 66 -20.76 9.49 8.50
CA GLY A 66 -21.84 8.85 7.77
C GLY A 66 -22.29 7.56 8.43
N THR A 67 -23.25 6.88 7.82
CA THR A 67 -23.69 5.54 8.23
C THR A 67 -23.15 4.53 7.23
N TYR A 68 -22.29 3.63 7.69
CA TYR A 68 -21.70 2.58 6.88
C TYR A 68 -22.11 1.23 7.43
N ILE A 69 -22.59 0.36 6.53
CA ILE A 69 -23.09 -0.96 6.89
C ILE A 69 -22.15 -1.99 6.26
N PRO A 70 -21.57 -2.92 7.03
CA PRO A 70 -20.59 -3.89 6.52
C PRO A 70 -21.20 -4.93 5.58
N GLY A 71 -22.52 -5.16 5.67
CA GLY A 71 -23.24 -6.10 4.82
C GLY A 71 -24.75 -6.07 5.10
N SER A 72 -25.45 -7.17 4.83
CA SER A 72 -26.92 -7.25 5.02
C SER A 72 -27.34 -7.93 6.32
N GLN A 73 -26.43 -8.67 6.96
CA GLN A 73 -26.70 -9.44 8.17
C GLN A 73 -26.18 -8.73 9.42
N ARG A 74 -26.84 -9.00 10.56
CA ARG A 74 -26.40 -8.51 11.87
C ARG A 74 -25.02 -9.04 12.30
N THR A 75 -24.58 -10.14 11.68
CA THR A 75 -23.27 -10.76 11.93
C THR A 75 -22.16 -10.20 11.03
N ASP A 76 -22.50 -9.37 10.04
CA ASP A 76 -21.50 -8.79 9.16
C ASP A 76 -20.70 -7.72 9.91
N SER A 77 -19.40 -7.66 9.64
CA SER A 77 -18.47 -6.76 10.32
C SER A 77 -17.44 -6.26 9.32
N PHE A 78 -16.91 -5.07 9.57
CA PHE A 78 -15.71 -4.61 8.88
C PHE A 78 -14.51 -5.39 9.44
N TYR A 79 -13.72 -5.98 8.55
CA TYR A 79 -12.52 -6.72 8.91
C TYR A 79 -11.29 -5.88 8.59
N LEU A 80 -10.64 -5.36 9.62
CA LEU A 80 -9.38 -4.63 9.47
C LEU A 80 -8.26 -5.63 9.17
N LYS A 81 -7.50 -5.40 8.10
CA LYS A 81 -6.34 -6.22 7.74
C LYS A 81 -5.20 -5.94 8.73
N ASP A 82 -4.34 -6.93 8.94
CA ASP A 82 -3.16 -6.75 9.78
C ASP A 82 -2.29 -5.61 9.25
N GLY A 83 -1.94 -4.69 10.15
CA GLY A 83 -1.16 -3.49 9.84
C GLY A 83 -1.90 -2.38 9.07
N VAL A 84 -3.21 -2.49 8.80
CA VAL A 84 -4.02 -1.36 8.30
C VAL A 84 -4.61 -0.62 9.49
N GLU A 85 -4.63 0.71 9.44
CA GLU A 85 -5.17 1.58 10.50
C GLU A 85 -6.43 2.35 10.09
#